data_AF-A0A7W4EYL5-F1
#
_entry.id   AF-A0A7W4EYL5-F1
#
_cell.length_a   1.000
_cell.length_b   1.000
_cell.length_c   1.000
_cell.angle_alpha   90.00
_cell.angle_beta   90.00
_cell.angle_gamma   90.00
#
_symmetry.space_group_name_H-M   'P 1'
#
loop_
_entity.id
_entity.type
_entity.pdbx_description
1 polymer ?
#
loop_
_entity_poly.entity_id
_entity_poly.type
_entity_poly.pdbx_seq_one_letter_code
_entity_poly.pdbx_strand_id
1 'polypeptide(L)'
;MRGLYSYFLVMLLVFTSCKKDTVDGSSMKTFQASINEMSTSLSTLEQTKFNEALYILKTFGVEGNTDIQKLEALAKLINGKKVPEIFAMADGVAQKNNVEWSSTSPPDLGNMNIFQNITATEVDPNDIKASALNILITPIDGSGASGARALRVTPRLVDEAGTPIEFSNAGLETIMEVYSNGEKLLTAKNLMSSNEFKGFYLKVDVLPADKIVDSKIDIKVSVKTTKKTHQLLKAGVLVNKESLKPEKEETSEEEKKEKEESKNSTDSETGENNENKDQNSSSSSTSSAPKVKPEAVVDKFLNRIGNQSLRSAYELVDNPNWGSYDKFSNPNTGFGAVKSVEVKNISVKSSSDKAASVNAVYQIVDKEGKSIMLNVSYGLKQVDDSWKISSYKVNSSEKK
;
A
#
# COMPACT_ATOMS: atom_id res chain seq x y z
N MET A 1 30.66 -6.64 61.04
CA MET A 1 29.99 -6.86 59.73
C MET A 1 29.19 -5.62 59.30
N ARG A 2 29.83 -4.46 59.09
CA ARG A 2 29.17 -3.22 58.62
C ARG A 2 29.88 -2.52 57.46
N GLY A 3 31.13 -2.90 57.16
CA GLY A 3 31.91 -2.36 56.04
C GLY A 3 31.78 -3.12 54.71
N LEU A 4 31.25 -4.35 54.71
CA LEU A 4 31.09 -5.14 53.47
C LEU A 4 29.81 -4.81 52.69
N TYR A 5 28.78 -4.27 53.34
CA TYR A 5 27.52 -3.94 52.67
C TYR A 5 27.59 -2.64 51.85
N SER A 6 28.56 -1.76 52.11
CA SER A 6 28.72 -0.52 51.35
C SER A 6 29.46 -0.71 50.02
N TYR A 7 30.25 -1.77 49.87
CA TYR A 7 30.93 -2.10 48.62
C TYR A 7 30.04 -2.87 47.64
N PHE A 8 29.02 -3.57 48.13
CA PHE A 8 28.07 -4.30 47.29
C PHE A 8 27.02 -3.37 46.66
N LEU A 9 26.74 -2.21 47.26
CA LEU A 9 25.76 -1.24 46.75
C LEU A 9 26.33 -0.37 45.60
N VAL A 10 27.65 -0.21 45.50
CA VAL A 10 28.31 0.59 44.46
C VAL A 10 28.58 -0.22 43.18
N MET A 11 28.62 -1.56 43.28
CA MET A 11 28.82 -2.43 42.11
C MET A 11 27.52 -2.68 41.31
N LEU A 12 26.37 -2.28 41.83
CA LEU A 12 25.06 -2.48 41.18
C LEU A 12 24.62 -1.32 40.25
N LEU A 13 25.42 -0.26 40.12
CA LEU A 13 25.08 0.94 39.32
C LEU A 13 25.84 1.06 37.98
N VAL A 14 26.59 0.05 37.54
CA VAL A 14 27.42 0.13 36.31
C VAL A 14 26.85 -0.64 35.11
N PHE A 15 25.58 -1.04 35.14
CA PHE A 15 24.89 -1.60 33.97
C PHE A 15 23.72 -0.72 33.49
N THR A 16 23.87 0.60 33.56
CA THR A 16 23.16 1.46 32.63
C THR A 16 23.77 1.23 31.24
N SER A 17 23.24 0.25 30.51
CA SER A 17 23.46 0.16 29.07
C SER A 17 23.02 1.51 28.49
N CYS A 18 24.00 2.39 28.19
CA CYS A 18 23.76 3.60 27.45
C CYS A 18 23.31 3.15 26.06
N LYS A 19 22.01 3.08 25.84
CA LYS A 19 21.44 2.87 24.52
C LYS A 19 22.03 3.94 23.61
N LYS A 20 22.68 3.54 22.51
CA LYS A 20 23.15 4.50 21.52
C LYS A 20 21.94 5.23 20.94
N ASP A 21 21.91 6.54 21.12
CA ASP A 21 20.85 7.41 20.60
C ASP A 21 21.20 8.01 19.23
N THR A 22 22.42 7.73 18.75
CA THR A 22 23.01 8.22 17.50
C THR A 22 23.69 7.08 16.75
N VAL A 23 23.76 7.21 15.43
CA VAL A 23 24.44 6.23 14.57
C VAL A 23 25.95 6.28 14.76
N ASP A 24 26.60 5.10 14.81
CA ASP A 24 28.04 4.94 14.90
C ASP A 24 28.60 4.33 13.61
N GLY A 25 28.90 5.19 12.64
CA GLY A 25 29.44 4.83 11.33
C GLY A 25 30.94 4.54 11.29
N SER A 26 31.62 4.39 12.43
CA SER A 26 33.09 4.21 12.49
C SER A 26 33.58 2.89 11.86
N SER A 27 32.73 1.86 11.84
CA SER A 27 32.95 0.58 11.17
C SER A 27 31.60 -0.04 10.78
N MET A 28 31.58 -1.01 9.87
CA MET A 28 30.32 -1.70 9.52
C MET A 28 29.69 -2.42 10.72
N LYS A 29 30.52 -2.97 11.61
CA LYS A 29 30.06 -3.65 12.84
C LYS A 29 29.40 -2.68 13.81
N THR A 30 30.02 -1.53 14.06
CA THR A 30 29.45 -0.51 14.94
C THR A 30 28.23 0.15 14.31
N PHE A 31 28.23 0.32 12.99
CA PHE A 31 27.11 0.85 12.24
C PHE A 31 25.88 -0.05 12.40
N GLN A 32 26.02 -1.33 12.09
CA GLN A 32 24.96 -2.32 12.29
C GLN A 32 24.48 -2.37 13.74
N ALA A 33 25.40 -2.42 14.70
CA ALA A 33 25.05 -2.45 16.12
C ALA A 33 24.24 -1.20 16.54
N SER A 34 24.68 -0.01 16.12
CA SER A 34 23.98 1.24 16.44
C SER A 34 22.60 1.33 15.80
N ILE A 35 22.44 0.92 14.53
CA ILE A 35 21.13 0.89 13.88
C ILE A 35 20.19 -0.11 14.57
N ASN A 36 20.69 -1.29 14.93
CA ASN A 36 19.90 -2.29 15.65
C ASN A 36 19.46 -1.76 17.03
N GLU A 37 20.38 -1.17 17.81
CA GLU A 37 20.05 -0.58 19.10
C GLU A 37 19.03 0.56 18.97
N MET A 38 19.22 1.48 18.02
CA MET A 38 18.27 2.56 17.73
C MET A 38 16.90 1.99 17.34
N SER A 39 16.86 0.99 16.47
CA SER A 39 15.62 0.31 16.07
C SER A 39 14.89 -0.30 17.27
N THR A 40 15.60 -0.97 18.19
CA THR A 40 14.95 -1.57 19.38
C THR A 40 14.33 -0.55 20.34
N SER A 41 14.69 0.74 20.21
CA SER A 41 14.09 1.83 21.00
C SER A 41 12.79 2.38 20.41
N LEU A 42 12.45 2.00 19.19
CA LEU A 42 11.29 2.48 18.44
C LEU A 42 10.09 1.53 18.55
N SER A 43 8.87 2.03 18.34
CA SER A 43 7.69 1.17 18.15
C SER A 43 7.81 0.34 16.87
N THR A 44 7.08 -0.75 16.73
CA THR A 44 7.13 -1.61 15.53
C THR A 44 6.89 -0.82 14.22
N LEU A 45 5.96 0.14 14.25
CA LEU A 45 5.67 1.00 13.10
C LEU A 45 6.87 1.89 12.75
N GLU A 46 7.46 2.53 13.76
CA GLU A 46 8.63 3.38 13.62
C GLU A 46 9.87 2.57 13.21
N GLN A 47 9.99 1.30 13.64
CA GLN A 47 11.05 0.39 13.18
C GLN A 47 10.93 0.09 11.70
N THR A 48 9.72 -0.24 11.21
CA THR A 48 9.49 -0.43 9.77
C THR A 48 9.83 0.85 9.02
N LYS A 49 9.33 2.00 9.46
CA LYS A 49 9.65 3.28 8.83
C LYS A 49 11.12 3.62 8.87
N PHE A 50 11.80 3.35 9.97
CA PHE A 50 13.22 3.60 10.11
C PHE A 50 14.01 2.74 9.10
N ASN A 51 13.63 1.47 8.92
CA ASN A 51 14.21 0.63 7.88
C ASN A 51 13.91 1.14 6.45
N GLU A 52 12.69 1.62 6.17
CA GLU A 52 12.36 2.26 4.88
C GLU A 52 13.22 3.50 4.62
N ALA A 53 13.36 4.36 5.63
CA ALA A 53 14.17 5.57 5.55
C ALA A 53 15.63 5.24 5.23
N LEU A 54 16.22 4.27 5.94
CA LEU A 54 17.57 3.81 5.68
C LEU A 54 17.72 3.22 4.27
N TYR A 55 16.71 2.52 3.76
CA TYR A 55 16.71 1.98 2.41
C TYR A 55 16.65 3.08 1.34
N ILE A 56 15.81 4.09 1.54
CA ILE A 56 15.73 5.26 0.65
C ILE A 56 17.07 5.97 0.59
N LEU A 57 17.70 6.21 1.74
CA LEU A 57 19.02 6.82 1.80
C LEU A 57 20.10 5.95 1.13
N LYS A 58 20.09 4.63 1.36
CA LYS A 58 21.00 3.68 0.68
C LYS A 58 20.83 3.68 -0.84
N THR A 59 19.59 3.82 -1.32
CA THR A 59 19.27 3.65 -2.75
C THR A 59 19.47 4.94 -3.52
N PHE A 60 19.00 6.06 -2.97
CA PHE A 60 18.88 7.35 -3.65
C PHE A 60 19.72 8.47 -3.02
N GLY A 61 20.18 8.29 -1.77
CA GLY A 61 20.95 9.27 -1.02
C GLY A 61 22.47 9.09 -1.12
N VAL A 62 22.94 7.94 -1.61
CA VAL A 62 24.36 7.61 -1.71
C VAL A 62 24.70 6.94 -3.04
N GLU A 63 25.95 7.09 -3.46
CA GLU A 63 26.49 6.46 -4.65
C GLU A 63 27.23 5.16 -4.30
N GLY A 64 27.28 4.22 -5.24
CA GLY A 64 27.98 2.95 -5.08
C GLY A 64 27.54 1.93 -6.13
N ASN A 65 28.49 1.11 -6.59
CA ASN A 65 28.23 0.07 -7.59
C ASN A 65 27.86 -1.26 -6.93
N THR A 66 28.28 -1.48 -5.69
CA THR A 66 27.95 -2.69 -4.92
C THR A 66 27.15 -2.35 -3.67
N ASP A 67 26.45 -3.35 -3.11
CA ASP A 67 25.65 -3.18 -1.90
C ASP A 67 26.52 -2.75 -0.69
N ILE A 68 27.71 -3.32 -0.58
CA ILE A 68 28.70 -2.99 0.46
C ILE A 68 29.16 -1.53 0.32
N GLN A 69 29.48 -1.07 -0.90
CA GLN A 69 29.87 0.32 -1.14
C GLN A 69 28.76 1.30 -0.75
N LYS A 70 27.51 0.99 -1.11
CA LYS A 70 26.35 1.80 -0.72
C LYS A 70 26.14 1.80 0.80
N LEU A 71 26.34 0.67 1.48
CA LEU A 71 26.27 0.59 2.94
C LEU A 71 27.37 1.40 3.63
N GLU A 72 28.61 1.36 3.12
CA GLU A 72 29.71 2.17 3.65
C GLU A 72 29.47 3.66 3.44
N ALA A 73 28.96 4.05 2.27
CA ALA A 73 28.59 5.44 1.98
C ALA A 73 27.43 5.89 2.88
N LEU A 74 26.42 5.03 3.10
CA LEU A 74 25.32 5.31 4.03
C LEU A 74 25.86 5.51 5.45
N ALA A 75 26.69 4.60 5.95
CA ALA A 75 27.26 4.68 7.30
C ALA A 75 27.98 6.02 7.53
N LYS A 76 28.72 6.51 6.53
CA LYS A 76 29.36 7.84 6.57
C LYS A 76 28.34 8.97 6.53
N LEU A 77 27.34 8.89 5.66
CA LEU A 77 26.31 9.91 5.47
C LEU A 77 25.52 10.17 6.78
N ILE A 78 25.15 9.11 7.48
CA ILE A 78 24.28 9.21 8.67
C ILE A 78 25.03 9.10 10.00
N ASN A 79 26.37 9.08 10.00
CA ASN A 79 27.18 9.02 11.21
C ASN A 79 26.83 10.16 12.19
N GLY A 80 26.62 9.84 13.46
CA GLY A 80 26.26 10.78 14.53
C GLY A 80 24.82 11.29 14.48
N LYS A 81 23.99 10.84 13.54
CA LYS A 81 22.59 11.30 13.39
C LYS A 81 21.65 10.51 14.29
N LYS A 82 20.59 11.18 14.78
CA LYS A 82 19.46 10.56 15.49
C LYS A 82 18.37 10.12 14.52
N VAL A 83 17.45 9.25 14.98
CA VAL A 83 16.32 8.77 14.18
C VAL A 83 15.51 9.90 13.52
N PRO A 84 15.11 11.00 14.22
CA PRO A 84 14.35 12.08 13.59
C PRO A 84 15.13 12.80 12.47
N GLU A 85 16.44 12.95 12.63
CA GLU A 85 17.29 13.55 11.59
C GLU A 85 17.41 12.63 10.37
N ILE A 86 17.47 11.31 10.59
CA ILE A 86 17.48 10.30 9.52
C ILE A 86 16.15 10.32 8.75
N PHE A 87 15.03 10.45 9.44
CA PHE A 87 13.72 10.63 8.80
C PHE A 87 13.67 11.89 7.94
N ALA A 88 14.09 13.04 8.48
CA ALA A 88 14.13 14.28 7.72
C ALA A 88 15.03 14.20 6.48
N MET A 89 16.19 13.53 6.59
CA MET A 89 17.06 13.29 5.43
C MET A 89 16.39 12.39 4.40
N ALA A 90 15.72 11.32 4.82
CA ALA A 90 15.00 10.42 3.92
C ALA A 90 13.84 11.12 3.21
N ASP A 91 13.08 11.99 3.91
CA ASP A 91 12.01 12.81 3.31
C ASP A 91 12.58 13.72 2.22
N GLY A 92 13.69 14.42 2.51
CA GLY A 92 14.35 15.28 1.53
C GLY A 92 14.87 14.51 0.31
N VAL A 93 15.46 13.34 0.52
CA VAL A 93 15.93 12.46 -0.57
C VAL A 93 14.76 11.91 -1.40
N ALA A 94 13.67 11.51 -0.75
CA ALA A 94 12.46 11.02 -1.41
C ALA A 94 11.83 12.12 -2.29
N GLN A 95 11.63 13.32 -1.73
CA GLN A 95 11.09 14.48 -2.47
C GLN A 95 11.96 14.84 -3.67
N LYS A 96 13.28 14.96 -3.48
CA LYS A 96 14.22 15.29 -4.57
C LYS A 96 14.19 14.27 -5.71
N ASN A 97 13.89 13.00 -5.41
CA ASN A 97 13.87 11.92 -6.37
C ASN A 97 12.46 11.53 -6.85
N ASN A 98 11.42 12.29 -6.49
CA ASN A 98 10.01 11.98 -6.78
C ASN A 98 9.64 10.54 -6.37
N VAL A 99 10.10 10.12 -5.18
CA VAL A 99 9.72 8.85 -4.54
C VAL A 99 8.48 9.11 -3.69
N GLU A 100 7.43 8.34 -3.91
CA GLU A 100 6.17 8.42 -3.16
C GLU A 100 6.35 7.80 -1.76
N TRP A 101 7.03 8.54 -0.88
CA TRP A 101 7.32 8.13 0.49
C TRP A 101 7.39 9.35 1.41
N SER A 102 6.91 9.21 2.65
CA SER A 102 7.26 10.11 3.74
C SER A 102 7.47 9.36 5.05
N SER A 103 8.18 9.99 5.97
CA SER A 103 8.38 9.50 7.34
C SER A 103 7.08 9.44 8.15
N THR A 104 6.07 10.21 7.76
CA THR A 104 4.77 10.32 8.44
C THR A 104 3.65 9.49 7.79
N SER A 105 3.87 8.96 6.59
CA SER A 105 2.90 8.10 5.91
C SER A 105 2.87 6.70 6.53
N PRO A 106 1.86 5.86 6.25
CA PRO A 106 1.95 4.43 6.57
C PRO A 106 3.13 3.76 5.87
N PRO A 107 3.71 2.67 6.41
CA PRO A 107 4.71 1.87 5.70
C PRO A 107 4.17 1.37 4.36
N ASP A 108 5.01 1.41 3.34
CA ASP A 108 4.60 1.10 1.96
C ASP A 108 5.64 0.28 1.19
N LEU A 109 6.88 0.17 1.68
CA LEU A 109 7.94 -0.59 1.01
C LEU A 109 8.05 -2.04 1.53
N GLY A 110 7.37 -2.38 2.63
CA GLY A 110 7.33 -3.72 3.21
C GLY A 110 8.44 -4.00 4.22
N ASN A 111 8.69 -5.28 4.54
CA ASN A 111 9.71 -5.68 5.53
C ASN A 111 11.13 -5.57 4.94
N MET A 112 11.71 -4.38 5.04
CA MET A 112 13.09 -4.10 4.63
C MET A 112 14.08 -4.45 5.74
N ASN A 113 15.21 -5.06 5.38
CA ASN A 113 16.37 -5.11 6.25
C ASN A 113 17.61 -4.72 5.43
N ILE A 114 18.21 -3.58 5.79
CA ILE A 114 19.33 -2.99 5.06
C ILE A 114 20.63 -3.83 5.16
N PHE A 115 20.67 -4.76 6.12
CA PHE A 115 21.83 -5.58 6.48
C PHE A 115 21.69 -7.06 6.08
N GLN A 116 20.68 -7.46 5.29
CA GLN A 116 20.53 -8.89 4.94
C GLN A 116 21.76 -9.46 4.20
N ASN A 117 22.58 -8.62 3.58
CA ASN A 117 23.74 -9.02 2.76
C ASN A 117 25.10 -9.08 3.48
N ILE A 118 25.18 -8.90 4.80
CA ILE A 118 26.48 -8.94 5.53
C ILE A 118 26.85 -10.29 6.15
N THR A 119 25.98 -11.30 6.04
CA THR A 119 26.41 -12.71 6.02
C THR A 119 26.44 -13.15 4.57
N ALA A 120 27.44 -13.94 4.18
CA ALA A 120 27.51 -14.55 2.85
C ALA A 120 26.36 -15.55 2.67
N THR A 121 25.14 -15.06 2.43
CA THR A 121 24.11 -15.82 1.74
C THR A 121 24.55 -15.94 0.29
N GLU A 122 24.60 -17.16 -0.26
CA GLU A 122 25.03 -17.41 -1.65
C GLU A 122 24.16 -16.72 -2.72
N VAL A 123 23.05 -16.08 -2.32
CA VAL A 123 22.06 -15.48 -3.20
C VAL A 123 21.84 -14.01 -2.81
N ASP A 124 22.29 -13.09 -3.67
CA ASP A 124 21.96 -11.67 -3.61
C ASP A 124 20.46 -11.48 -3.95
N PRO A 125 19.63 -10.91 -3.07
CA PRO A 125 18.21 -10.69 -3.34
C PRO A 125 17.93 -9.81 -4.58
N ASN A 126 18.92 -9.01 -5.01
CA ASN A 126 18.82 -8.21 -6.24
C ASN A 126 19.26 -8.96 -7.51
N ASP A 127 19.84 -10.17 -7.40
CA ASP A 127 20.20 -11.04 -8.52
C ASP A 127 18.98 -11.83 -9.05
N ILE A 128 17.96 -11.09 -9.46
CA ILE A 128 16.74 -11.68 -10.03
C ILE A 128 17.01 -12.06 -11.48
N LYS A 129 16.83 -13.35 -11.79
CA LYS A 129 17.03 -13.93 -13.12
C LYS A 129 15.84 -13.66 -14.04
N ALA A 130 15.57 -12.38 -14.32
CA ALA A 130 14.54 -11.99 -15.27
C ALA A 130 15.05 -11.97 -16.71
N SER A 131 14.16 -12.26 -17.65
CA SER A 131 14.43 -12.15 -19.09
C SER A 131 13.98 -10.80 -19.59
N ALA A 132 12.77 -10.37 -19.22
CA ALA A 132 12.16 -9.12 -19.65
C ALA A 132 11.37 -8.41 -18.54
N LEU A 133 10.77 -7.28 -18.90
CA LEU A 133 9.86 -6.49 -18.08
C LEU A 133 8.49 -6.45 -18.78
N ASN A 134 7.42 -6.63 -18.03
CA ASN A 134 6.06 -6.31 -18.44
C ASN A 134 5.53 -5.11 -17.64
N ILE A 135 4.60 -4.35 -18.22
CA ILE A 135 3.95 -3.20 -17.57
C ILE A 135 2.44 -3.41 -17.62
N LEU A 136 1.81 -3.50 -16.44
CA LEU A 136 0.37 -3.47 -16.29
C LEU A 136 -0.08 -2.04 -16.02
N ILE A 137 -0.97 -1.51 -16.85
CA ILE A 137 -1.58 -0.18 -16.67
C ILE A 137 -3.03 -0.36 -16.25
N THR A 138 -3.36 0.16 -15.07
CA THR A 138 -4.73 0.12 -14.54
C THR A 138 -5.25 1.55 -14.35
N PRO A 139 -6.29 1.99 -15.09
CA PRO A 139 -6.99 3.24 -14.79
C PRO A 139 -7.58 3.21 -13.38
N ILE A 140 -7.37 4.28 -12.61
CA ILE A 140 -7.92 4.42 -11.24
C ILE A 140 -9.12 5.38 -11.22
N ASP A 141 -9.14 6.36 -12.11
CA ASP A 141 -10.25 7.30 -12.26
C ASP A 141 -10.42 7.58 -13.77
N GLY A 142 -11.64 7.51 -14.31
CA GLY A 142 -11.92 7.54 -15.76
C GLY A 142 -11.99 6.16 -16.44
N SER A 143 -12.88 6.00 -17.44
CA SER A 143 -13.12 4.74 -18.17
C SER A 143 -12.51 4.77 -19.58
N GLY A 144 -12.37 3.59 -20.20
CA GLY A 144 -11.56 3.36 -21.40
C GLY A 144 -11.90 4.17 -22.66
N ALA A 145 -13.03 4.89 -22.71
CA ALA A 145 -13.39 5.75 -23.84
C ALA A 145 -13.05 7.24 -23.61
N SER A 146 -13.04 7.71 -22.37
CA SER A 146 -12.78 9.12 -22.00
C SER A 146 -11.35 9.38 -21.52
N GLY A 147 -10.53 8.32 -21.43
CA GLY A 147 -9.17 8.38 -20.91
C GLY A 147 -9.15 8.35 -19.39
N ALA A 148 -8.02 7.89 -18.82
CA ALA A 148 -7.85 7.86 -17.38
C ALA A 148 -7.42 9.24 -16.84
N ARG A 149 -7.95 9.66 -15.69
CA ARG A 149 -7.51 10.82 -14.89
C ARG A 149 -6.38 10.45 -13.92
N ALA A 150 -6.27 9.17 -13.58
CA ALA A 150 -5.15 8.61 -12.85
C ALA A 150 -4.87 7.17 -13.30
N LEU A 151 -3.61 6.78 -13.27
CA LEU A 151 -3.12 5.47 -13.70
C LEU A 151 -2.31 4.84 -12.58
N ARG A 152 -2.45 3.52 -12.43
CA ARG A 152 -1.47 2.69 -11.72
C ARG A 152 -0.62 1.96 -12.74
N VAL A 153 0.69 2.21 -12.68
CA VAL A 153 1.67 1.63 -13.59
C VAL A 153 2.49 0.61 -12.81
N THR A 154 2.19 -0.67 -13.02
CA THR A 154 2.70 -1.77 -12.22
C THR A 154 3.69 -2.61 -13.04
N PRO A 155 5.01 -2.50 -12.80
CA PRO A 155 6.00 -3.35 -13.45
C PRO A 155 5.97 -4.77 -12.91
N ARG A 156 6.27 -5.74 -13.79
CA ARG A 156 6.47 -7.15 -13.46
C ARG A 156 7.69 -7.68 -14.20
N LEU A 157 8.68 -8.17 -13.46
CA LEU A 157 9.78 -8.93 -14.04
C LEU A 157 9.25 -10.29 -14.49
N VAL A 158 9.61 -10.70 -15.71
CA VAL A 158 9.12 -11.94 -16.31
C VAL A 158 10.24 -12.81 -16.85
N ASP A 159 10.01 -14.11 -16.91
CA ASP A 159 10.88 -15.10 -17.55
C ASP A 159 10.78 -15.06 -19.08
N GLU A 160 11.44 -16.00 -19.76
CA GLU A 160 11.43 -16.09 -21.23
C GLU A 160 10.03 -16.41 -21.80
N ALA A 161 9.17 -17.04 -21.02
CA ALA A 161 7.79 -17.36 -21.40
C ALA A 161 6.81 -16.20 -21.12
N GLY A 162 7.28 -15.12 -20.49
CA GLY A 162 6.44 -13.99 -20.07
C GLY A 162 5.72 -14.21 -18.74
N THR A 163 6.06 -15.27 -18.00
CA THR A 163 5.50 -15.55 -16.67
C THR A 163 6.14 -14.63 -15.63
N PRO A 164 5.37 -14.00 -14.73
CA PRO A 164 5.92 -13.22 -13.63
C PRO A 164 6.88 -14.05 -12.78
N ILE A 165 8.05 -13.50 -12.51
CA ILE A 165 9.04 -14.10 -11.61
C ILE A 165 8.73 -13.68 -10.19
N GLU A 166 8.62 -14.66 -9.30
CA GLU A 166 8.44 -14.43 -7.87
C GLU A 166 9.75 -14.06 -7.19
N PHE A 167 9.73 -12.98 -6.42
CA PHE A 167 10.83 -12.51 -5.60
C PHE A 167 10.31 -11.71 -4.40
N SER A 168 11.15 -11.61 -3.38
CA SER A 168 10.88 -10.80 -2.19
C SER A 168 12.19 -10.29 -1.61
N ASN A 169 12.09 -9.25 -0.78
CA ASN A 169 13.22 -8.63 -0.08
C ASN A 169 14.34 -8.11 -0.99
N ALA A 170 14.01 -7.81 -2.24
CA ALA A 170 14.89 -7.04 -3.11
C ALA A 170 14.76 -5.55 -2.76
N GLY A 171 15.61 -4.72 -3.33
CA GLY A 171 15.28 -3.30 -3.52
C GLY A 171 15.79 -2.84 -4.85
N LEU A 172 14.99 -3.19 -5.84
CA LEU A 172 15.26 -2.87 -7.22
C LEU A 172 14.87 -1.41 -7.45
N GLU A 173 15.86 -0.59 -7.79
CA GLU A 173 15.60 0.76 -8.26
C GLU A 173 14.69 0.67 -9.49
N THR A 174 13.52 1.27 -9.39
CA THR A 174 12.52 1.28 -10.44
C THR A 174 12.23 2.72 -10.82
N ILE A 175 12.27 3.03 -12.11
CA ILE A 175 12.08 4.37 -12.65
C ILE A 175 10.95 4.34 -13.65
N MET A 176 9.95 5.19 -13.48
CA MET A 176 8.93 5.49 -14.48
C MET A 176 9.24 6.83 -15.13
N GLU A 177 9.20 6.87 -16.45
CA GLU A 177 9.27 8.08 -17.24
C GLU A 177 8.02 8.19 -18.12
N VAL A 178 7.41 9.37 -18.15
CA VAL A 178 6.24 9.66 -18.98
C VAL A 178 6.64 10.58 -20.11
N TYR A 179 6.22 10.25 -21.33
CA TYR A 179 6.51 11.01 -22.54
C TYR A 179 5.22 11.38 -23.28
N SER A 180 5.27 12.43 -24.08
CA SER A 180 4.29 12.69 -25.14
C SER A 180 5.03 13.24 -26.36
N ASN A 181 4.77 12.65 -27.54
CA ASN A 181 5.43 12.99 -28.80
C ASN A 181 6.98 13.06 -28.73
N GLY A 182 7.58 12.17 -27.93
CA GLY A 182 9.04 12.10 -27.73
C GLY A 182 9.61 13.08 -26.69
N GLU A 183 8.83 14.03 -26.18
CA GLU A 183 9.24 14.91 -25.07
C GLU A 183 8.99 14.22 -23.72
N LYS A 184 9.97 14.25 -22.81
CA LYS A 184 9.82 13.70 -21.46
C LYS A 184 9.08 14.69 -20.56
N LEU A 185 7.93 14.27 -20.04
CA LEU A 185 7.05 15.09 -19.21
C LEU A 185 7.27 14.89 -17.71
N LEU A 186 7.57 13.66 -17.29
CA LEU A 186 7.72 13.30 -15.88
C LEU A 186 8.77 12.20 -15.69
N THR A 187 9.44 12.22 -14.54
CA THR A 187 10.22 11.08 -14.05
C THR A 187 9.89 10.85 -12.57
N ALA A 188 9.51 9.63 -12.24
CA ALA A 188 9.26 9.16 -10.88
C ALA A 188 10.15 7.96 -10.58
N LYS A 189 10.66 7.87 -9.35
CA LYS A 189 11.44 6.72 -8.89
C LYS A 189 10.69 6.00 -7.77
N ASN A 190 10.89 4.70 -7.67
CA ASN A 190 10.37 3.91 -6.58
C ASN A 190 11.26 2.70 -6.34
N LEU A 191 10.99 1.97 -5.27
CA LEU A 191 11.70 0.78 -4.88
C LEU A 191 10.78 -0.42 -5.01
N MET A 192 11.12 -1.33 -5.92
CA MET A 192 10.39 -2.58 -6.08
C MET A 192 11.07 -3.66 -5.23
N SER A 193 10.38 -4.08 -4.17
CA SER A 193 10.94 -5.00 -3.17
C SER A 193 10.45 -6.43 -3.28
N SER A 194 9.29 -6.60 -3.87
CA SER A 194 8.65 -7.90 -4.11
C SER A 194 7.62 -7.77 -5.22
N ASN A 195 6.97 -8.90 -5.52
CA ASN A 195 5.79 -8.97 -6.39
C ASN A 195 4.60 -8.16 -5.88
N GLU A 196 4.57 -7.79 -4.59
CA GLU A 196 3.51 -6.97 -3.98
C GLU A 196 3.64 -5.48 -4.32
N PHE A 197 4.72 -5.07 -5.00
CA PHE A 197 4.90 -3.69 -5.45
C PHE A 197 3.67 -3.22 -6.23
N LYS A 198 3.00 -2.20 -5.67
CA LYS A 198 1.74 -1.65 -6.18
C LYS A 198 1.94 -0.93 -7.51
N GLY A 199 3.17 -0.53 -7.84
CA GLY A 199 3.47 0.29 -9.00
C GLY A 199 3.51 1.78 -8.67
N PHE A 200 3.61 2.59 -9.71
CA PHE A 200 3.54 4.05 -9.60
C PHE A 200 2.09 4.50 -9.66
N TYR A 201 1.75 5.47 -8.83
CA TYR A 201 0.53 6.23 -8.97
C TYR A 201 0.80 7.49 -9.80
N LEU A 202 0.24 7.55 -11.02
CA LEU A 202 0.36 8.67 -11.93
C LEU A 202 -0.99 9.39 -12.00
N LYS A 203 -1.09 10.57 -11.38
CA LYS A 203 -2.19 11.48 -11.70
C LYS A 203 -1.89 12.18 -13.02
N VAL A 204 -2.91 12.44 -13.83
CA VAL A 204 -2.69 13.15 -15.11
C VAL A 204 -2.53 14.65 -14.89
N ASP A 205 -3.10 15.20 -13.80
CA ASP A 205 -3.01 16.62 -13.42
C ASP A 205 -1.60 17.13 -13.14
N VAL A 206 -0.66 16.26 -12.75
CA VAL A 206 0.75 16.62 -12.56
C VAL A 206 1.52 16.74 -13.89
N LEU A 207 0.93 16.34 -15.01
CA LEU A 207 1.55 16.44 -16.32
C LEU A 207 1.23 17.80 -16.97
N PRO A 208 2.18 18.43 -17.67
CA PRO A 208 1.94 19.67 -18.40
C PRO A 208 0.91 19.47 -19.52
N ALA A 209 -0.30 19.99 -19.33
CA ALA A 209 -1.47 19.76 -20.16
C ALA A 209 -1.31 20.20 -21.62
N ASP A 210 -0.54 21.27 -21.83
CA ASP A 210 -0.20 21.85 -23.11
C ASP A 210 0.75 20.95 -23.92
N LYS A 211 1.48 20.06 -23.25
CA LYS A 211 2.41 19.10 -23.86
C LYS A 211 1.78 17.76 -24.20
N ILE A 212 0.54 17.50 -23.76
CA ILE A 212 -0.17 16.24 -24.08
C ILE A 212 -0.90 16.36 -25.42
N VAL A 213 -0.42 15.58 -26.39
CA VAL A 213 -0.98 15.47 -27.74
C VAL A 213 -1.93 14.28 -27.84
N ASP A 214 -3.06 14.45 -28.54
CA ASP A 214 -4.06 13.41 -28.81
C ASP A 214 -4.59 12.64 -27.57
N SER A 215 -4.52 13.26 -26.39
CA SER A 215 -4.90 12.63 -25.12
C SER A 215 -4.14 11.31 -24.88
N LYS A 216 -2.90 11.23 -25.35
CA LYS A 216 -2.04 10.05 -25.27
C LYS A 216 -0.70 10.38 -24.65
N ILE A 217 -0.22 9.45 -23.85
CA ILE A 217 1.13 9.45 -23.29
C ILE A 217 1.80 8.10 -23.53
N ASP A 218 3.12 8.10 -23.57
CA ASP A 218 3.92 6.89 -23.56
C ASP A 218 4.55 6.73 -22.18
N ILE A 219 4.55 5.51 -21.65
CA ILE A 219 5.06 5.22 -20.32
C ILE A 219 6.23 4.24 -20.44
N LYS A 220 7.42 4.70 -20.08
CA LYS A 220 8.61 3.86 -19.98
C LYS A 220 8.82 3.49 -18.52
N VAL A 221 9.04 2.20 -18.24
CA VAL A 221 9.47 1.75 -16.92
C VAL A 221 10.80 1.03 -17.04
N SER A 222 11.72 1.30 -16.11
CA SER A 222 13.01 0.64 -15.99
C SER A 222 13.15 0.04 -14.59
N VAL A 223 13.60 -1.21 -14.49
CA VAL A 223 13.87 -1.92 -13.22
C VAL A 223 15.32 -2.39 -13.24
N LYS A 224 16.12 -1.94 -12.27
CA LYS A 224 17.54 -2.32 -12.15
C LYS A 224 17.71 -3.53 -11.25
N THR A 225 18.21 -4.63 -11.81
CA THR A 225 18.71 -5.79 -11.06
C THR A 225 20.24 -5.71 -10.92
N THR A 226 20.86 -6.65 -10.20
CA THR A 226 22.32 -6.70 -10.06
C THR A 226 23.04 -6.84 -11.41
N LYS A 227 22.44 -7.59 -12.35
CA LYS A 227 23.08 -7.90 -13.64
C LYS A 227 22.71 -6.96 -14.77
N LYS A 228 21.48 -6.43 -14.78
CA LYS A 228 20.99 -5.61 -15.90
C LYS A 228 19.85 -4.68 -15.49
N THR A 229 19.67 -3.63 -16.28
CA THR A 229 18.45 -2.81 -16.25
C THR A 229 17.48 -3.32 -17.29
N HIS A 230 16.31 -3.78 -16.85
CA HIS A 230 15.21 -4.13 -17.73
C HIS A 230 14.37 -2.90 -18.00
N GLN A 231 13.92 -2.72 -19.24
CA GLN A 231 13.08 -1.58 -19.60
C GLN A 231 12.00 -1.98 -20.60
N LEU A 232 10.83 -1.36 -20.50
CA LEU A 232 9.74 -1.49 -21.46
C LEU A 232 9.08 -0.13 -21.66
N LEU A 233 8.71 0.18 -22.91
CA LEU A 233 7.92 1.35 -23.28
C LEU A 233 6.52 0.88 -23.68
N LYS A 234 5.49 1.41 -23.03
CA LYS A 234 4.10 1.23 -23.42
C LYS A 234 3.59 2.52 -24.06
N ALA A 235 3.45 2.50 -25.38
CA ALA A 235 3.03 3.67 -26.15
C ALA A 235 1.50 3.84 -26.19
N GLY A 236 1.04 5.08 -26.38
CA GLY A 236 -0.34 5.42 -26.72
C GLY A 236 -1.37 5.19 -25.60
N VAL A 237 -0.96 5.34 -24.35
CA VAL A 237 -1.84 5.21 -23.19
C VAL A 237 -2.81 6.39 -23.14
N LEU A 238 -4.11 6.10 -23.19
CA LEU A 238 -5.17 7.12 -23.19
C LEU A 238 -5.33 7.77 -21.81
N VAL A 239 -5.31 9.10 -21.80
CA VAL A 239 -5.48 9.95 -20.61
C VAL A 239 -6.54 11.01 -20.83
N ASN A 240 -7.22 11.46 -19.77
CA ASN A 240 -8.27 12.47 -19.87
C ASN A 240 -7.70 13.88 -19.71
N LYS A 241 -7.92 14.73 -20.72
CA LYS A 241 -7.46 16.13 -20.76
C LYS A 241 -8.39 17.10 -20.02
N GLU A 242 -9.66 16.74 -19.79
CA GLU A 242 -10.65 17.64 -19.17
C GLU A 242 -10.38 17.87 -17.68
N SER A 243 -9.60 17.02 -17.02
CA SER A 243 -9.10 17.30 -15.66
C SER A 243 -7.90 18.24 -15.60
N LEU A 244 -7.40 18.70 -16.76
CA LEU A 244 -6.18 19.52 -16.87
C LEU A 244 -6.46 20.98 -17.19
N LYS A 245 -7.72 21.33 -17.45
CA LYS A 245 -8.13 22.72 -17.61
C LYS A 245 -8.43 23.29 -16.22
N PRO A 246 -7.88 24.45 -15.83
CA PRO A 246 -8.46 25.19 -14.71
C PRO A 246 -9.92 25.49 -15.05
N GLU A 247 -10.81 25.23 -14.10
CA GLU A 247 -12.23 25.56 -14.19
C GLU A 247 -12.34 27.06 -14.48
N LYS A 248 -12.71 27.41 -15.71
CA LYS A 248 -13.18 28.76 -15.99
C LYS A 248 -14.56 28.83 -15.37
N GLU A 249 -14.74 29.71 -14.39
CA GLU A 249 -16.05 30.22 -14.01
C GLU A 249 -16.70 30.80 -15.27
N GLU A 250 -17.61 30.06 -15.88
CA GLU A 250 -18.46 30.59 -16.94
C GLU A 250 -19.65 31.30 -16.29
N THR A 251 -19.51 32.61 -16.14
CA THR A 251 -20.64 33.54 -16.01
C THR A 251 -21.39 33.51 -17.34
N SER A 252 -22.57 32.92 -17.38
CA SER A 252 -23.45 32.99 -18.55
C SER A 252 -24.55 34.04 -18.32
N GLU A 253 -24.31 35.26 -18.76
CA GLU A 253 -25.35 36.22 -19.10
C GLU A 253 -25.48 36.30 -20.64
N GLU A 254 -26.72 36.11 -21.08
CA GLU A 254 -27.37 36.58 -22.31
C GLU A 254 -26.79 36.22 -23.70
N GLU A 255 -27.59 35.51 -24.51
CA GLU A 255 -28.44 36.19 -25.50
C GLU A 255 -29.50 35.24 -26.11
N LYS A 256 -30.74 35.75 -26.14
CA LYS A 256 -31.92 35.19 -26.83
C LYS A 256 -31.89 35.53 -28.32
N LYS A 257 -32.49 34.65 -29.14
CA LYS A 257 -33.42 34.90 -30.29
C LYS A 257 -33.38 33.67 -31.23
N GLU A 258 -34.43 33.19 -31.89
CA GLU A 258 -35.89 33.40 -31.94
C GLU A 258 -36.42 32.40 -32.99
N LYS A 259 -37.63 31.86 -32.80
CA LYS A 259 -38.66 31.36 -33.77
C LYS A 259 -39.50 30.25 -33.11
N GLU A 260 -40.70 30.52 -32.57
CA GLU A 260 -42.02 30.65 -33.25
C GLU A 260 -42.37 29.42 -34.10
N GLU A 261 -43.51 28.73 -34.04
CA GLU A 261 -44.88 28.85 -33.50
C GLU A 261 -45.40 27.38 -33.33
N SER A 262 -46.42 26.97 -32.55
CA SER A 262 -47.82 27.40 -32.61
C SER A 262 -48.69 26.74 -31.51
N LYS A 263 -49.42 27.58 -30.76
CA LYS A 263 -50.84 27.54 -30.28
C LYS A 263 -51.54 26.22 -29.88
N ASN A 264 -52.07 26.16 -28.64
CA ASN A 264 -53.50 26.41 -28.27
C ASN A 264 -53.69 26.12 -26.74
N SER A 265 -53.93 27.11 -25.85
CA SER A 265 -55.21 27.61 -25.25
C SER A 265 -56.06 26.51 -24.56
N THR A 266 -56.64 26.59 -23.33
CA THR A 266 -57.21 27.69 -22.52
C THR A 266 -57.55 27.20 -21.08
N ASP A 267 -57.46 28.13 -20.10
CA ASP A 267 -58.16 28.36 -18.81
C ASP A 267 -59.02 27.26 -18.14
N SER A 268 -59.05 27.17 -16.80
CA SER A 268 -59.66 28.15 -15.87
C SER A 268 -59.67 27.65 -14.41
N GLU A 269 -59.87 28.61 -13.50
CA GLU A 269 -59.65 28.63 -12.06
C GLU A 269 -60.70 27.94 -11.16
N THR A 270 -60.30 27.79 -9.88
CA THR A 270 -61.03 28.10 -8.62
C THR A 270 -61.44 26.92 -7.73
N GLY A 271 -61.04 26.97 -6.45
CA GLY A 271 -61.69 26.25 -5.35
C GLY A 271 -60.81 26.02 -4.12
N GLU A 272 -61.02 26.82 -3.08
CA GLU A 272 -60.30 26.86 -1.80
C GLU A 272 -60.60 25.72 -0.80
N ASN A 273 -59.63 25.54 0.11
CA ASN A 273 -59.68 25.17 1.54
C ASN A 273 -60.07 23.75 2.02
N ASN A 274 -59.09 23.06 2.65
CA ASN A 274 -59.15 22.77 4.09
C ASN A 274 -57.80 22.30 4.70
N GLU A 275 -57.37 23.08 5.71
CA GLU A 275 -56.61 22.84 6.94
C GLU A 275 -55.65 21.63 7.18
N ASN A 276 -54.41 22.02 7.55
CA ASN A 276 -53.51 21.54 8.62
C ASN A 276 -53.14 20.04 8.76
N LYS A 277 -51.83 19.72 8.67
CA LYS A 277 -50.98 19.35 9.84
C LYS A 277 -49.48 19.14 9.48
N ASP A 278 -48.63 19.89 10.18
CA ASP A 278 -47.25 19.64 10.63
C ASP A 278 -46.12 19.07 9.74
N GLN A 279 -45.04 19.88 9.70
CA GLN A 279 -43.62 19.57 9.89
C GLN A 279 -42.78 18.83 8.82
N ASN A 280 -41.88 19.65 8.23
CA ASN A 280 -40.42 19.55 8.30
C ASN A 280 -39.67 18.51 7.43
N SER A 281 -38.97 19.07 6.43
CA SER A 281 -37.61 18.74 5.96
C SER A 281 -37.15 17.27 5.97
N SER A 282 -36.98 16.69 4.78
CA SER A 282 -35.95 15.67 4.56
C SER A 282 -35.58 15.56 3.08
N SER A 283 -34.35 15.93 2.74
CA SER A 283 -33.74 15.70 1.44
C SER A 283 -33.49 14.20 1.27
N SER A 284 -34.09 13.59 0.26
CA SER A 284 -33.90 12.18 -0.09
C SER A 284 -32.48 11.93 -0.63
N SER A 285 -31.66 11.28 0.19
CA SER A 285 -30.41 10.63 -0.22
C SER A 285 -30.73 9.27 -0.84
N THR A 286 -30.53 9.16 -2.16
CA THR A 286 -30.59 7.87 -2.85
C THR A 286 -29.29 7.11 -2.62
N SER A 287 -29.38 6.02 -1.85
CA SER A 287 -28.28 5.13 -1.49
C SER A 287 -27.77 4.32 -2.70
N SER A 288 -26.47 4.38 -2.97
CA SER A 288 -25.79 3.48 -3.92
C SER A 288 -25.41 2.17 -3.24
N ALA A 289 -25.80 1.03 -3.81
CA ALA A 289 -25.42 -0.31 -3.35
C ALA A 289 -23.88 -0.51 -3.29
N PRO A 290 -23.36 -1.33 -2.36
CA PRO A 290 -21.92 -1.53 -2.18
C PRO A 290 -21.28 -2.23 -3.40
N LYS A 291 -20.19 -1.65 -3.91
CA LYS A 291 -19.47 -2.08 -5.14
C LYS A 291 -18.78 -3.44 -5.05
N VAL A 292 -18.78 -4.13 -3.90
CA VAL A 292 -18.05 -5.39 -3.66
C VAL A 292 -18.99 -6.41 -3.02
N LYS A 293 -19.01 -7.65 -3.52
CA LYS A 293 -19.85 -8.73 -2.99
C LYS A 293 -19.33 -9.27 -1.64
N PRO A 294 -20.19 -9.71 -0.71
CA PRO A 294 -19.77 -10.20 0.62
C PRO A 294 -18.76 -11.37 0.58
N GLU A 295 -18.95 -12.32 -0.34
CA GLU A 295 -18.07 -13.47 -0.50
C GLU A 295 -16.65 -13.07 -0.90
N ALA A 296 -16.48 -11.99 -1.67
CA ALA A 296 -15.18 -11.47 -2.06
C ALA A 296 -14.42 -10.86 -0.87
N VAL A 297 -15.13 -10.39 0.17
CA VAL A 297 -14.49 -9.91 1.40
C VAL A 297 -13.98 -11.07 2.24
N VAL A 298 -14.73 -12.17 2.33
CA VAL A 298 -14.29 -13.40 3.02
C VAL A 298 -13.10 -14.04 2.31
N ASP A 299 -13.14 -14.13 0.98
CA ASP A 299 -12.02 -14.62 0.19
C ASP A 299 -10.75 -13.77 0.43
N LYS A 300 -10.88 -12.44 0.33
CA LYS A 300 -9.78 -11.51 0.59
C LYS A 300 -9.25 -11.62 2.02
N PHE A 301 -10.13 -11.80 3.01
CA PHE A 301 -9.74 -12.03 4.40
C PHE A 301 -8.91 -13.30 4.56
N LEU A 302 -9.40 -14.44 4.04
CA LEU A 302 -8.70 -15.72 4.11
C LEU A 302 -7.35 -15.69 3.39
N ASN A 303 -7.28 -15.06 2.22
CA ASN A 303 -6.02 -14.87 1.49
C ASN A 303 -5.03 -14.00 2.28
N ARG A 304 -5.49 -12.94 2.95
CA ARG A 304 -4.64 -12.11 3.83
C ARG A 304 -4.17 -12.87 5.08
N ILE A 305 -5.00 -13.72 5.67
CA ILE A 305 -4.58 -14.61 6.76
C ILE A 305 -3.50 -15.59 6.26
N GLY A 306 -3.73 -16.23 5.11
CA GLY A 306 -2.80 -17.20 4.51
C GLY A 306 -1.45 -16.60 4.12
N ASN A 307 -1.44 -15.33 3.71
CA ASN A 307 -0.22 -14.60 3.39
C ASN A 307 0.39 -13.87 4.59
N GLN A 308 -0.07 -14.18 5.82
CA GLN A 308 0.37 -13.54 7.06
C GLN A 308 0.24 -12.00 7.09
N SER A 309 -0.58 -11.44 6.21
CA SER A 309 -0.96 -10.03 6.17
C SER A 309 -2.07 -9.74 7.18
N LEU A 310 -1.81 -10.06 8.46
CA LEU A 310 -2.82 -10.03 9.53
C LEU A 310 -3.40 -8.63 9.75
N ARG A 311 -2.60 -7.56 9.58
CA ARG A 311 -3.09 -6.19 9.75
C ARG A 311 -4.10 -5.81 8.66
N SER A 312 -3.78 -6.14 7.41
CA SER A 312 -4.73 -5.96 6.32
C SER A 312 -5.94 -6.88 6.47
N ALA A 313 -5.78 -8.11 6.98
CA ALA A 313 -6.93 -8.97 7.28
C ALA A 313 -7.85 -8.31 8.31
N TYR A 314 -7.27 -7.75 9.37
CA TYR A 314 -7.99 -7.06 10.45
C TYR A 314 -8.76 -5.81 9.98
N GLU A 315 -8.28 -5.09 8.96
CA GLU A 315 -9.04 -3.98 8.35
C GLU A 315 -10.36 -4.42 7.71
N LEU A 316 -10.51 -5.69 7.33
CA LEU A 316 -11.76 -6.22 6.79
C LEU A 316 -12.76 -6.62 7.87
N VAL A 317 -12.43 -6.39 9.14
CA VAL A 317 -13.17 -6.88 10.29
C VAL A 317 -13.76 -5.71 11.06
N ASP A 318 -14.99 -5.91 11.53
CA ASP A 318 -15.61 -5.15 12.61
C ASP A 318 -16.33 -6.13 13.56
N ASN A 319 -15.52 -7.01 14.19
CA ASN A 319 -15.94 -8.14 15.01
C ASN A 319 -15.45 -7.91 16.46
N PRO A 320 -16.38 -7.71 17.42
CA PRO A 320 -16.02 -7.38 18.79
C PRO A 320 -15.24 -8.50 19.50
N ASN A 321 -15.39 -9.76 19.08
CA ASN A 321 -14.73 -10.89 19.72
C ASN A 321 -13.21 -10.92 19.47
N TRP A 322 -12.78 -10.42 18.31
CA TRP A 322 -11.36 -10.30 17.96
C TRP A 322 -10.72 -9.08 18.60
N GLY A 323 -11.50 -8.10 19.07
CA GLY A 323 -11.01 -6.99 19.88
C GLY A 323 -9.95 -6.19 19.14
N SER A 324 -8.80 -5.93 19.78
CA SER A 324 -7.66 -5.23 19.18
C SER A 324 -6.91 -6.10 18.18
N TYR A 325 -6.11 -5.45 17.34
CA TYR A 325 -5.20 -6.15 16.43
C TYR A 325 -4.27 -7.11 17.17
N ASP A 326 -3.74 -6.74 18.34
CA ASP A 326 -2.81 -7.59 19.10
C ASP A 326 -3.45 -8.93 19.49
N LYS A 327 -4.75 -8.92 19.83
CA LYS A 327 -5.52 -10.13 20.13
C LYS A 327 -5.81 -10.92 18.86
N PHE A 328 -6.18 -10.24 17.78
CA PHE A 328 -6.43 -10.85 16.47
C PHE A 328 -5.17 -11.52 15.87
N SER A 329 -3.99 -10.89 16.00
CA SER A 329 -2.72 -11.38 15.45
C SER A 329 -1.93 -12.25 16.42
N ASN A 330 -2.45 -12.49 17.61
CA ASN A 330 -1.78 -13.31 18.61
C ASN A 330 -1.64 -14.76 18.09
N PRO A 331 -0.45 -15.40 18.20
CA PRO A 331 -0.28 -16.79 17.78
C PRO A 331 -1.08 -17.81 18.59
N ASN A 332 -1.39 -17.52 19.85
CA ASN A 332 -2.05 -18.46 20.76
C ASN A 332 -3.58 -18.23 20.81
N THR A 333 -4.03 -17.00 20.59
CA THR A 333 -5.44 -16.61 20.78
C THR A 333 -6.12 -16.07 19.52
N GLY A 334 -5.38 -15.91 18.42
CA GLY A 334 -5.86 -15.38 17.15
C GLY A 334 -5.26 -16.11 15.95
N PHE A 335 -5.01 -15.38 14.87
CA PHE A 335 -4.53 -15.92 13.59
C PHE A 335 -3.00 -15.90 13.45
N GLY A 336 -2.25 -15.51 14.49
CA GLY A 336 -0.79 -15.33 14.43
C GLY A 336 0.03 -16.60 14.17
N ALA A 337 -0.56 -17.77 14.42
CA ALA A 337 0.07 -19.07 14.19
C ALA A 337 -0.17 -19.61 12.78
N VAL A 338 -1.08 -19.00 12.00
CA VAL A 338 -1.37 -19.47 10.64
C VAL A 338 -0.18 -19.16 9.73
N LYS A 339 0.30 -20.18 9.04
CA LYS A 339 1.38 -20.11 8.05
C LYS A 339 0.83 -19.96 6.64
N SER A 340 -0.21 -20.71 6.30
CA SER A 340 -0.88 -20.64 5.01
C SER A 340 -2.36 -21.00 5.11
N VAL A 341 -3.14 -20.54 4.14
CA VAL A 341 -4.56 -20.88 3.98
C VAL A 341 -4.77 -21.39 2.56
N GLU A 342 -5.48 -22.49 2.40
CA GLU A 342 -5.91 -23.01 1.10
C GLU A 342 -7.45 -23.05 1.07
N VAL A 343 -8.06 -22.14 0.31
CA VAL A 343 -9.52 -22.05 0.18
C VAL A 343 -10.03 -23.16 -0.73
N LYS A 344 -11.00 -23.95 -0.26
CA LYS A 344 -11.65 -25.02 -1.05
C LYS A 344 -13.01 -24.59 -1.59
N ASN A 345 -13.79 -23.86 -0.80
CA ASN A 345 -15.10 -23.36 -1.21
C ASN A 345 -15.50 -22.11 -0.42
N ILE A 346 -16.19 -21.19 -1.07
CA ILE A 346 -16.90 -20.06 -0.45
C ILE A 346 -18.30 -20.00 -1.05
N SER A 347 -19.32 -19.87 -0.21
CA SER A 347 -20.73 -19.80 -0.63
C SER A 347 -21.53 -18.81 0.22
N VAL A 348 -22.34 -17.98 -0.43
CA VAL A 348 -23.26 -17.06 0.24
C VAL A 348 -24.49 -17.85 0.72
N LYS A 349 -24.80 -17.77 2.02
CA LYS A 349 -25.99 -18.39 2.64
C LYS A 349 -27.18 -17.45 2.66
N SER A 350 -26.94 -16.18 2.93
CA SER A 350 -27.94 -15.12 2.85
C SER A 350 -27.26 -13.78 2.61
N SER A 351 -27.93 -12.86 1.93
CA SER A 351 -27.45 -11.50 1.71
C SER A 351 -28.64 -10.55 1.65
N SER A 352 -28.53 -9.43 2.34
CA SER A 352 -29.38 -8.24 2.22
C SER A 352 -28.50 -7.02 2.01
N ASP A 353 -29.08 -5.83 1.94
CA ASP A 353 -28.32 -4.58 1.74
C ASP A 353 -27.34 -4.30 2.89
N LYS A 354 -27.69 -4.70 4.13
CA LYS A 354 -26.94 -4.34 5.34
C LYS A 354 -26.22 -5.50 6.02
N ALA A 355 -26.60 -6.74 5.72
CA ALA A 355 -26.06 -7.93 6.37
C ALA A 355 -25.92 -9.10 5.39
N ALA A 356 -24.89 -9.93 5.58
CA ALA A 356 -24.70 -11.14 4.81
C ALA A 356 -24.13 -12.27 5.68
N SER A 357 -24.39 -13.51 5.26
CA SER A 357 -23.83 -14.72 5.86
C SER A 357 -23.14 -15.52 4.76
N VAL A 358 -21.85 -15.80 4.95
CA VAL A 358 -21.00 -16.50 3.99
C VAL A 358 -20.39 -17.72 4.68
N ASN A 359 -20.52 -18.89 4.08
CA ASN A 359 -19.84 -20.10 4.51
C ASN A 359 -18.55 -20.28 3.72
N ALA A 360 -17.46 -20.66 4.40
CA ALA A 360 -16.21 -21.01 3.75
C ALA A 360 -15.65 -22.33 4.30
N VAL A 361 -15.11 -23.14 3.39
CA VAL A 361 -14.36 -24.37 3.68
C VAL A 361 -12.92 -24.17 3.22
N TYR A 362 -11.96 -24.31 4.11
CA TYR A 362 -10.55 -24.06 3.83
C TYR A 362 -9.61 -24.87 4.72
N GLN A 363 -8.39 -25.10 4.26
CA GLN A 363 -7.32 -25.67 5.05
C GLN A 363 -6.46 -24.56 5.63
N ILE A 364 -6.06 -24.69 6.89
CA ILE A 364 -4.96 -23.92 7.46
C ILE A 364 -3.77 -24.82 7.73
N VAL A 365 -2.58 -24.28 7.52
CA VAL A 365 -1.33 -24.89 8.00
C VAL A 365 -0.74 -23.94 9.03
N ASP A 366 -0.37 -24.44 10.20
CA ASP A 366 0.31 -23.63 11.21
C ASP A 366 1.83 -23.57 10.99
N LYS A 367 2.53 -22.78 11.81
CA LYS A 367 3.99 -22.62 11.73
C LYS A 367 4.76 -23.90 12.06
N GLU A 368 4.14 -24.86 12.74
CA GLU A 368 4.71 -26.18 13.04
C GLU A 368 4.45 -27.19 11.91
N GLY A 369 3.72 -26.80 10.86
CA GLY A 369 3.42 -27.62 9.69
C GLY A 369 2.15 -28.48 9.84
N LYS A 370 1.40 -28.32 10.94
CA LYS A 370 0.17 -29.08 11.17
C LYS A 370 -0.98 -28.49 10.36
N SER A 371 -1.77 -29.38 9.77
CA SER A 371 -2.89 -29.02 8.91
C SER A 371 -4.24 -29.24 9.60
N ILE A 372 -5.14 -28.27 9.46
CA ILE A 372 -6.53 -28.36 9.95
C ILE A 372 -7.48 -27.92 8.84
N MET A 373 -8.46 -28.75 8.52
CA MET A 373 -9.59 -28.39 7.66
C MET A 373 -10.67 -27.71 8.50
N LEU A 374 -11.15 -26.55 8.06
CA LEU A 374 -12.16 -25.76 8.76
C LEU A 374 -13.38 -25.54 7.86
N ASN A 375 -14.57 -25.68 8.45
CA ASN A 375 -15.83 -25.18 7.90
C ASN A 375 -16.32 -24.05 8.81
N VAL A 376 -16.43 -22.84 8.27
CA VAL A 376 -16.69 -21.63 9.04
C VAL A 376 -17.83 -20.83 8.44
N SER A 377 -18.68 -20.28 9.30
CA SER A 377 -19.67 -19.27 8.96
C SER A 377 -19.16 -17.88 9.35
N TYR A 378 -19.13 -16.97 8.38
CA TYR A 378 -18.80 -15.56 8.52
C TYR A 378 -20.08 -14.73 8.44
N GLY A 379 -20.32 -13.91 9.46
CA GLY A 379 -21.31 -12.82 9.37
C GLY A 379 -20.63 -11.56 8.87
N LEU A 380 -21.27 -10.85 7.95
CA LEU A 380 -20.82 -9.56 7.45
C LEU A 380 -21.89 -8.50 7.67
N LYS A 381 -21.45 -7.26 7.92
CA LYS A 381 -22.30 -6.08 7.98
C LYS A 381 -21.71 -4.97 7.12
N GLN A 382 -22.57 -4.09 6.61
CA GLN A 382 -22.14 -2.90 5.87
C GLN A 382 -21.75 -1.80 6.87
N VAL A 383 -20.56 -1.22 6.71
CA VAL A 383 -20.03 -0.09 7.48
C VAL A 383 -19.36 0.86 6.50
N ASP A 384 -19.75 2.14 6.48
CA ASP A 384 -19.22 3.17 5.58
C ASP A 384 -19.13 2.69 4.11
N ASP A 385 -20.26 2.17 3.60
CA ASP A 385 -20.42 1.60 2.25
C ASP A 385 -19.50 0.40 1.91
N SER A 386 -18.87 -0.20 2.92
CA SER A 386 -17.99 -1.35 2.78
C SER A 386 -18.44 -2.54 3.63
N TRP A 387 -18.34 -3.76 3.10
CA TRP A 387 -18.59 -4.96 3.88
C TRP A 387 -17.45 -5.23 4.87
N LYS A 388 -17.80 -5.46 6.14
CA LYS A 388 -16.89 -5.87 7.21
C LYS A 388 -17.34 -7.21 7.81
N ILE A 389 -16.40 -8.09 8.13
CA ILE A 389 -16.64 -9.33 8.87
C ILE A 389 -16.97 -8.97 10.32
N SER A 390 -18.20 -9.23 10.73
CA SER A 390 -18.72 -8.90 12.05
C SER A 390 -18.81 -10.10 12.99
N SER A 391 -18.84 -11.32 12.45
CA SER A 391 -18.82 -12.55 13.26
C SER A 391 -18.08 -13.68 12.56
N TYR A 392 -17.61 -14.62 13.38
CA TYR A 392 -16.86 -15.80 12.97
C TYR A 392 -17.29 -16.98 13.83
N LYS A 393 -17.73 -18.07 13.20
CA LYS A 393 -18.15 -19.30 13.88
C LYS A 393 -17.60 -20.51 13.16
N VAL A 394 -16.78 -21.30 13.84
CA VAL A 394 -16.35 -22.62 13.35
C VAL A 394 -17.50 -23.60 13.51
N ASN A 395 -17.94 -24.20 12.40
CA ASN A 395 -18.98 -25.23 12.38
C ASN A 395 -18.38 -26.63 12.58
N SER A 396 -17.23 -26.89 11.95
CA SER A 396 -16.45 -28.12 12.15
C SER A 396 -14.96 -27.88 11.92
N SER A 397 -14.14 -28.72 12.54
CA SER A 397 -12.67 -28.74 12.38
C SER A 397 -12.16 -30.17 12.34
N GLU A 398 -11.39 -30.52 11.31
CA GLU A 398 -10.78 -31.85 11.15
C GLU A 398 -9.26 -31.71 11.07
N LYS A 399 -8.54 -32.41 11.94
CA LYS A 399 -7.07 -32.47 11.90
C LYS A 399 -6.66 -33.49 10.85
N LYS A 400 -5.73 -33.11 9.97
CA LYS A 400 -5.08 -34.05 9.05
C LYS A 400 -3.79 -34.59 9.63
#